data_AF-A0A925GDW1-F1
#
_entry.id   AF-A0A925GDW1-F1
#
_cell.length_a   1.000
_cell.length_b   1.000
_cell.length_c   1.000
_cell.angle_alpha   90.00
_cell.angle_beta   90.00
_cell.angle_gamma   90.00
#
_symmetry.space_group_name_H-M   'P 1'
#
loop_
_entity.id
_entity.type
_entity.pdbx_description
1 polymer ?
#
loop_
_entity_poly.entity_id
_entity_poly.type
_entity_poly.pdbx_seq_one_letter_code
_entity_poly.pdbx_strand_id
1 'polypeptide(L)' 'MTEKNLPEPLHLDTLAVRTAVAKSQYGENSEALYLTSSFVQPNAETAARRFAGEEEGYTYSRFGNPTVTSMEQRLAALE' A
#
# COMPACT_ATOMS: atom_id res chain seq x y z
N MET A 1 -9.46 7.47 -0.32
CA MET A 1 -8.44 6.97 -1.26
C MET A 1 -9.17 6.13 -2.26
N THR A 2 -9.12 6.48 -3.54
CA THR A 2 -9.99 5.91 -4.56
C THR A 2 -9.54 4.48 -4.86
N GLU A 3 -10.36 3.49 -4.48
CA GLU A 3 -10.27 2.12 -4.98
C GLU A 3 -10.16 2.16 -6.50
N LYS A 4 -9.02 1.73 -7.03
CA LYS A 4 -8.74 1.82 -8.46
C LYS A 4 -9.21 0.53 -9.11
N ASN A 5 -10.51 0.48 -9.43
CA ASN A 5 -11.09 -0.66 -10.15
C ASN A 5 -10.57 -0.67 -11.58
N LEU A 6 -9.61 -1.57 -11.85
CA LEU A 6 -9.12 -1.85 -13.19
C LEU A 6 -10.20 -2.66 -13.94
N PRO A 7 -10.51 -2.34 -15.22
CA PRO A 7 -11.51 -3.09 -15.98
C PRO A 7 -10.97 -4.48 -16.32
N GLU A 8 -11.77 -5.53 -16.14
CA GLU A 8 -11.36 -6.92 -16.41
C GLU A 8 -11.91 -7.46 -17.76
N PRO A 9 -11.19 -8.38 -18.45
CA PRO A 9 -9.85 -8.89 -18.14
C PRO A 9 -8.73 -8.00 -18.70
N LEU A 10 -7.62 -7.85 -17.97
CA LEU A 10 -6.41 -7.17 -18.45
C LEU A 10 -5.32 -8.15 -18.85
N HIS A 11 -4.47 -7.73 -19.79
CA HIS A 11 -3.22 -8.43 -20.09
C HIS A 11 -2.23 -8.30 -18.92
N LEU A 12 -1.40 -9.34 -18.69
CA LEU A 12 -0.38 -9.36 -17.64
C LEU A 12 0.53 -8.13 -17.71
N ASP A 13 0.95 -7.70 -18.90
CA ASP A 13 1.78 -6.49 -19.09
C ASP A 13 1.10 -5.22 -18.56
N THR A 14 -0.24 -5.15 -18.63
CA THR A 14 -0.97 -4.00 -18.08
C THR A 14 -0.99 -4.06 -16.56
N LEU A 15 -1.19 -5.24 -15.97
CA LEU A 15 -1.14 -5.45 -14.52
C LEU A 15 0.26 -5.12 -13.96
N ALA A 16 1.32 -5.52 -14.67
CA ALA A 16 2.70 -5.22 -14.29
C ALA A 16 2.98 -3.71 -14.20
N VAL A 17 2.27 -2.88 -14.97
CA VAL A 17 2.46 -1.42 -14.99
C VAL A 17 1.45 -0.69 -14.11
N ARG A 18 0.23 -1.23 -13.93
CA ARG A 18 -0.89 -0.49 -13.33
C ARG A 18 -1.27 -0.94 -11.93
N THR A 19 -0.95 -2.17 -11.54
CA THR A 19 -1.22 -2.68 -10.20
C THR A 19 -0.22 -2.09 -9.21
N ALA A 20 -0.73 -1.36 -8.23
CA ALA A 20 0.03 -0.66 -7.21
C ALA A 20 -0.90 -0.19 -6.07
N VAL A 21 -0.31 0.21 -4.94
CA VAL A 21 -1.04 0.94 -3.90
C VAL A 21 -1.58 2.27 -4.44
N ALA A 22 -2.57 2.84 -3.73
CA ALA A 22 -3.09 4.16 -4.06
C ALA A 22 -1.99 5.24 -3.98
N LYS A 23 -2.08 6.23 -4.87
CA LYS A 23 -1.23 7.42 -4.83
C LYS A 23 -1.35 8.12 -3.48
N SER A 24 -0.27 8.75 -3.03
CA SER A 24 -0.28 9.62 -1.87
C SER A 24 -1.21 10.82 -2.07
N GLN A 25 -1.36 11.64 -1.04
CA GLN A 25 -2.10 12.91 -1.11
C GLN A 25 -1.58 13.88 -2.19
N TYR A 26 -0.39 13.65 -2.75
CA TYR A 26 0.22 14.52 -3.77
C TYR A 26 -0.07 14.08 -5.22
N GLY A 27 -0.66 12.90 -5.44
CA GLY A 27 -1.13 12.49 -6.76
C GLY A 27 -0.03 12.14 -7.76
N GLU A 28 1.16 11.75 -7.30
CA GLU A 28 2.33 11.41 -8.10
C GLU A 28 2.05 10.38 -9.21
N ASN A 29 2.80 10.44 -10.32
CA ASN A 29 2.63 9.49 -11.43
C ASN A 29 3.34 8.16 -11.17
N SER A 30 4.58 8.21 -10.70
CA SER A 30 5.36 7.06 -10.25
C SER A 30 5.04 6.75 -8.79
N GLU A 31 5.20 5.50 -8.37
CA GLU A 31 5.01 5.12 -6.98
C GLU A 31 5.97 5.86 -6.04
N ALA A 32 5.45 6.31 -4.90
CA ALA A 32 6.25 6.96 -3.87
C ALA A 32 7.17 5.97 -3.14
N LEU A 33 8.34 6.47 -2.70
CA LEU A 33 9.29 5.72 -1.90
C LEU A 33 9.17 6.10 -0.42
N TYR A 34 8.77 5.14 0.42
CA TYR A 34 8.62 5.32 1.86
C TYR A 34 9.85 4.80 2.60
N LEU A 35 10.94 5.57 2.56
CA LEU A 35 12.24 5.26 3.19
C LEU A 35 12.23 5.56 4.69
N THR A 36 11.37 4.87 5.43
CA THR A 36 11.23 4.99 6.88
C THR A 36 11.15 3.63 7.55
N SER A 37 11.55 3.53 8.81
CA SER A 37 11.37 2.33 9.63
C SER A 37 10.03 2.29 10.35
N SER A 38 9.43 3.43 10.68
CA SER A 38 8.19 3.52 11.47
C SER A 38 7.26 4.64 10.99
N PHE A 39 6.01 4.58 11.47
CA PHE A 39 4.94 5.50 11.09
C PHE A 39 4.27 6.11 12.33
N VAL A 40 3.98 7.41 12.26
CA VAL A 40 3.29 8.15 13.33
C VAL A 40 1.84 7.69 13.42
N GLN A 41 1.39 7.45 14.66
CA GLN A 41 0.00 7.09 14.95
C GLN A 41 -0.77 8.36 15.35
N PRO A 42 -2.02 8.54 14.88
CA PRO A 42 -2.81 9.75 15.18
C PRO A 42 -3.03 10.00 16.68
N ASN A 43 -3.21 8.93 17.45
CA ASN A 43 -3.34 8.94 18.91
C ASN A 43 -2.99 7.55 19.47
N ALA A 44 -2.89 7.45 20.81
CA ALA A 44 -2.52 6.21 21.49
C ALA A 44 -3.55 5.08 21.31
N GLU A 45 -4.83 5.42 21.21
CA GLU A 45 -5.91 4.44 21.04
C GLU A 45 -5.83 3.75 19.66
N THR A 46 -5.64 4.53 18.59
CA THR A 46 -5.40 4.02 17.24
C THR A 46 -4.14 3.16 17.17
N ALA A 47 -3.07 3.56 17.87
CA ALA A 47 -1.87 2.75 17.96
C ALA A 47 -2.19 1.36 18.56
N ALA A 48 -2.88 1.32 19.70
CA ALA A 48 -3.25 0.07 20.37
C ALA A 48 -4.07 -0.85 19.46
N ARG A 49 -5.09 -0.34 18.78
CA ARG A 49 -5.91 -1.12 17.84
C ARG A 49 -5.10 -1.70 16.68
N ARG A 50 -4.19 -0.91 16.10
CA ARG A 50 -3.30 -1.39 15.02
C ARG A 50 -2.33 -2.46 15.48
N PHE A 51 -1.75 -2.32 16.69
CA PHE A 51 -0.91 -3.36 17.27
C PHE A 51 -1.70 -4.64 17.63
N ALA A 52 -2.98 -4.50 17.96
CA ALA A 52 -3.89 -5.63 18.20
C ALA A 52 -4.43 -6.26 16.89
N GLY A 53 -4.19 -5.64 15.73
CA GLY A 53 -4.72 -6.09 14.43
C GLY A 53 -6.22 -5.80 14.21
N GLU A 54 -6.81 -4.94 15.04
CA GLU A 54 -8.23 -4.55 14.96
C GLU A 54 -8.47 -3.42 13.94
N GLU A 55 -7.42 -2.65 13.62
CA GLU A 55 -7.44 -1.57 12.64
C GLU A 55 -6.23 -1.74 11.70
N GLU A 56 -6.45 -1.61 10.39
CA GLU A 56 -5.35 -1.63 9.43
C GLU A 56 -4.50 -0.36 9.51
N GLY A 57 -3.21 -0.51 9.22
CA GLY A 57 -2.30 0.62 9.09
C GLY A 57 -0.85 0.20 9.22
N TYR A 58 0.02 1.02 8.63
CA TYR A 58 1.46 0.81 8.78
C TYR A 58 1.92 1.28 10.17
N THR A 59 2.68 0.42 10.84
CA THR A 59 3.27 0.69 12.16
C THR A 59 4.80 0.66 12.07
N TYR A 60 5.34 -0.45 11.55
CA TYR A 60 6.77 -0.69 11.45
C TYR A 60 7.12 -1.44 10.15
N SER A 61 8.10 -0.93 9.41
CA SER A 61 8.48 -1.42 8.07
C SER A 61 9.00 -2.85 8.04
N ARG A 62 9.37 -3.44 9.18
CA ARG A 62 9.71 -4.87 9.26
C ARG A 62 8.51 -5.77 8.91
N PHE A 63 7.29 -5.30 9.19
CA PHE A 63 6.07 -6.07 8.97
C PHE A 63 5.23 -5.53 7.82
N GLY A 64 5.34 -4.23 7.51
CA GLY A 64 4.65 -3.65 6.37
C GLY A 64 5.15 -2.25 6.04
N ASN A 65 5.31 -1.98 4.75
CA ASN A 65 5.72 -0.69 4.20
C ASN A 65 4.97 -0.43 2.89
N PRO A 66 4.43 0.78 2.64
CA PRO A 66 3.62 1.03 1.44
C PRO A 66 4.32 0.72 0.11
N THR A 67 5.62 1.01 0.01
CA THR A 67 6.41 0.70 -1.19
C THR A 67 6.52 -0.82 -1.40
N VAL A 68 6.68 -1.59 -0.32
CA VAL A 68 6.74 -3.05 -0.36
C VAL A 68 5.36 -3.65 -0.67
N THR A 69 4.30 -3.16 -0.03
CA THR A 69 2.92 -3.59 -0.33
C THR A 69 2.56 -3.39 -1.80
N SER A 70 3.01 -2.29 -2.42
CA SER A 70 2.80 -2.08 -3.85
C SER A 70 3.47 -3.14 -4.72
N MET A 71 4.68 -3.57 -4.35
CA MET A 71 5.38 -4.67 -5.02
C MET A 71 4.65 -6.00 -4.81
N GLU A 72 4.23 -6.30 -3.58
CA GLU A 72 3.50 -7.53 -3.23
C GLU A 72 2.19 -7.65 -4.01
N GLN A 73 1.39 -6.58 -4.05
CA GLN A 73 0.14 -6.53 -4.82
C GLN A 73 0.38 -6.76 -6.31
N ARG A 74 1.43 -6.15 -6.87
CA ARG A 74 1.78 -6.31 -8.28
C ARG A 74 2.18 -7.75 -8.57
N LEU A 75 3.03 -8.35 -7.74
CA LEU A 75 3.43 -9.74 -7.90
C LEU A 75 2.22 -10.68 -7.82
N ALA A 76 1.35 -10.48 -6.84
CA ALA A 76 0.14 -11.29 -6.67
C ALA A 76 -0.83 -11.18 -7.85
N ALA A 77 -0.86 -10.06 -8.58
CA ALA A 77 -1.70 -9.90 -9.78
C ALA A 77 -1.09 -10.52 -11.05
N LEU A 78 0.19 -10.93 -11.02
CA LEU A 78 0.88 -11.52 -12.16
C LEU A 78 0.95 -13.06 -12.10
N GLU A 79 0.57 -13.66 -10.97
CA GLU A 79 0.48 -15.11 -10.73
C GLU A 79 -0.97 -15.59 -10.88
#